data_AF-A0A815I9D8-F1
#
_entry.id   AF-A0A815I9D8-F1
#
_cell.length_a   1.000
_cell.length_b   1.000
_cell.length_c   1.000
_cell.angle_alpha   90.00
_cell.angle_beta   90.00
_cell.angle_gamma   90.00
#
_symmetry.space_group_name_H-M   'P 1'
#
loop_
_entity.id
_entity.type
_entity.pdbx_description
1 polymer ?
#
loop_
_entity_poly.entity_id
_entity_poly.type
_entity_poly.pdbx_seq_one_letter_code
_entity_poly.pdbx_strand_id
1 'polypeptide(L)'
;IHFIEVMNRDRPVRSTTFQTIPVQQDFITIFWSRSFHIVFIELLEKNYYLTFVKNIYNRSTTINQMIKPSDRCKHINETFNDSIIKLDLIRRIKYYHLPCQMSSSNLSCFYDNIHLCLCYDYYKQRLANCFEFNHDMIFDCSGQNECQNGGKCFQDTPHCPTRSICLCPSCFFGAQCQFSTSGFGLSLDAILGYHIIPNLSIKYQPIIVIISLILTIIFIIAGFINGILAMITFNNKIVRDVDSGLYLFSLSITTLFIMILFGLKCWILIFSQMTIVPNRIFLNIQCISLDFLLQSCLNMDQ
;
A
#
# COMPACT_ATOMS: atom_id res chain seq x y z
N ILE A 1 -2.55 13.81 2.26
CA ILE A 1 -1.83 14.69 3.23
C ILE A 1 -1.77 16.08 2.61
N HIS A 2 -2.25 17.08 3.33
CA HIS A 2 -2.48 18.43 2.84
C HIS A 2 -1.55 19.40 3.55
N PHE A 3 -0.68 20.06 2.80
CA PHE A 3 0.19 21.14 3.27
C PHE A 3 -0.45 22.47 2.88
N ILE A 4 -0.72 23.30 3.88
CA ILE A 4 -1.33 24.61 3.70
C ILE A 4 -0.28 25.69 3.95
N GLU A 5 -0.07 26.53 2.95
CA GLU A 5 0.75 27.72 3.04
C GLU A 5 -0.14 28.94 3.24
N VAL A 6 0.11 29.69 4.33
CA VAL A 6 -0.58 30.94 4.61
C VAL A 6 0.39 32.07 4.31
N MET A 7 0.18 32.77 3.20
CA MET A 7 0.92 33.99 2.88
C MET A 7 0.17 35.22 3.37
N ASN A 8 0.90 36.24 3.81
CA ASN A 8 0.29 37.45 4.35
C ASN A 8 -0.56 38.15 3.25
N ARG A 9 -1.88 38.24 3.49
CA ARG A 9 -2.92 38.87 2.63
C ARG A 9 -3.44 38.06 1.44
N ASP A 10 -2.87 36.89 1.16
CA ASP A 10 -3.35 36.01 0.09
C ASP A 10 -4.18 34.85 0.62
N ARG A 11 -4.98 34.25 -0.27
CA ARG A 11 -5.73 33.03 0.07
C ARG A 11 -4.74 31.90 0.39
N PRO A 12 -5.04 31.03 1.39
CA PRO A 12 -4.17 29.91 1.70
C PRO A 12 -3.98 29.00 0.48
N VAL A 13 -2.73 28.66 0.18
CA VAL A 13 -2.39 27.77 -0.94
C VAL A 13 -2.29 26.36 -0.40
N ARG A 14 -3.04 25.43 -1.01
CA ARG A 14 -3.01 24.01 -0.67
C ARG A 14 -2.15 23.25 -1.66
N SER A 15 -1.20 22.49 -1.14
CA SER A 15 -0.48 21.45 -1.87
C SER A 15 -0.72 20.10 -1.21
N THR A 16 -0.91 19.06 -2.01
CA THR A 16 -1.31 17.75 -1.48
C THR A 16 -0.29 16.68 -1.85
N THR A 17 -0.13 15.69 -1.01
CA THR A 17 0.66 14.49 -1.32
C THR A 17 -0.02 13.25 -0.77
N PHE A 18 0.31 12.11 -1.35
CA PHE A 18 -0.28 10.83 -1.04
C PHE A 18 0.85 9.85 -0.71
N GLN A 19 0.63 9.06 0.34
CA GLN A 19 1.49 7.95 0.70
C GLN A 19 0.63 6.82 1.23
N THR A 20 1.01 5.60 0.86
CA THR A 20 0.47 4.37 1.45
C THR A 20 1.39 3.96 2.60
N ILE A 21 0.79 3.61 3.74
CA ILE A 21 1.54 3.06 4.87
C ILE A 21 1.90 1.61 4.52
N PRO A 22 3.19 1.24 4.47
CA PRO A 22 3.59 -0.14 4.20
C PRO A 22 3.09 -1.08 5.30
N VAL A 23 2.78 -2.33 4.92
CA VAL A 23 2.40 -3.36 5.90
C VAL A 23 3.54 -3.55 6.92
N GLN A 24 3.20 -3.52 8.21
CA GLN A 24 4.11 -3.59 9.38
C GLN A 24 4.96 -2.33 9.68
N GLN A 25 4.68 -1.19 9.04
CA GLN A 25 5.25 0.10 9.46
C GLN A 25 4.16 0.98 10.09
N ASP A 26 4.45 1.52 11.28
CA ASP A 26 3.54 2.45 11.98
C ASP A 26 3.88 3.92 11.70
N PHE A 27 4.88 4.17 10.85
CA PHE A 27 5.35 5.52 10.51
C PHE A 27 5.63 5.64 9.03
N ILE A 28 5.57 6.87 8.53
CA ILE A 28 5.90 7.24 7.16
C ILE A 28 6.79 8.48 7.16
N THR A 29 7.74 8.53 6.23
CA THR A 29 8.63 9.69 6.06
C THR A 29 8.26 10.42 4.78
N ILE A 30 7.98 11.72 4.89
CA ILE A 30 7.58 12.56 3.77
C ILE A 30 8.66 13.61 3.55
N PHE A 31 9.26 13.58 2.36
CA PHE A 31 10.20 14.61 1.93
C PHE A 31 9.43 15.73 1.23
N TRP A 32 9.46 16.92 1.84
CA TRP A 32 8.75 18.10 1.37
C TRP A 32 9.69 19.29 1.22
N SER A 33 9.59 20.01 0.09
CA SER A 33 10.51 21.11 -0.26
C SER A 33 9.85 22.49 -0.27
N ARG A 34 8.52 22.57 -0.36
CA ARG A 34 7.78 23.84 -0.41
C ARG A 34 7.51 24.36 1.00
N SER A 35 7.27 25.66 1.13
CA SER A 35 6.83 26.27 2.38
C SER A 35 5.45 25.78 2.78
N PHE A 36 5.23 25.62 4.08
CA PHE A 36 3.94 25.28 4.67
C PHE A 36 3.87 25.74 6.12
N HIS A 37 2.67 25.97 6.60
CA HIS A 37 2.40 26.44 7.96
C HIS A 37 1.49 25.48 8.72
N ILE A 38 0.57 24.81 8.01
CA ILE A 38 -0.38 23.87 8.59
C ILE A 38 -0.33 22.56 7.81
N VAL A 39 -0.46 21.43 8.51
CA VAL A 39 -0.55 20.09 7.91
C VAL A 39 -1.79 19.37 8.40
N PHE A 40 -2.59 18.89 7.45
CA PHE A 40 -3.70 17.97 7.69
C PHE A 40 -3.44 16.62 7.07
N ILE A 41 -3.81 15.56 7.77
CA ILE A 41 -3.83 14.20 7.23
C ILE A 41 -5.28 13.83 6.99
N GLU A 42 -5.56 13.37 5.77
CA GLU A 42 -6.84 12.82 5.40
C GLU A 42 -6.70 11.30 5.34
N LEU A 43 -7.51 10.61 6.13
CA LEU A 43 -7.65 9.15 6.10
C LEU A 43 -8.96 8.77 5.39
N LEU A 44 -9.25 7.47 5.35
CA LEU A 44 -10.46 6.91 4.75
C LEU A 44 -11.73 7.68 5.20
N GLU A 45 -12.67 7.84 4.27
CA GLU A 45 -13.97 8.51 4.49
C GLU A 45 -13.88 10.01 4.83
N LYS A 46 -12.86 10.73 4.33
CA LYS A 46 -12.66 12.17 4.55
C LYS A 46 -12.51 12.54 6.03
N ASN A 47 -11.94 11.64 6.84
CA ASN A 47 -11.58 11.97 8.20
C ASN A 47 -10.29 12.78 8.22
N TYR A 48 -10.37 14.03 8.68
CA TYR A 48 -9.24 14.95 8.75
C TYR A 48 -8.62 14.96 10.16
N TYR A 49 -7.30 15.00 10.21
CA TYR A 49 -6.50 15.09 11.43
C TYR A 49 -5.53 16.26 11.33
N LEU A 50 -5.54 17.14 12.34
CA LEU A 50 -4.59 18.24 12.43
C LEU A 50 -3.30 17.76 13.08
N THR A 51 -2.20 17.74 12.33
CA THR A 51 -0.94 17.18 12.83
C THR A 51 0.12 18.22 13.15
N PHE A 52 0.10 19.36 12.46
CA PHE A 52 1.12 20.39 12.64
C PHE A 52 0.58 21.78 12.35
N VAL A 53 0.92 22.74 13.21
CA VAL A 53 0.65 24.17 13.03
C VAL A 53 1.88 24.94 13.48
N LYS A 54 2.38 25.85 12.64
CA LYS A 54 3.44 26.77 13.01
C LYS A 54 3.30 28.10 12.26
N ASN A 55 3.55 29.20 12.98
CA ASN A 55 3.44 30.54 12.42
C ASN A 55 4.62 30.92 11.51
N ILE A 56 5.82 30.38 11.77
CA ILE A 56 7.04 30.69 11.01
C ILE A 56 7.58 29.40 10.42
N TYR A 57 7.65 29.36 9.09
CA TYR A 57 8.29 28.28 8.36
C TYR A 57 9.81 28.34 8.53
N ASN A 58 10.41 27.23 8.98
CA ASN A 58 11.86 27.07 9.02
C ASN A 58 12.26 26.07 7.94
N ARG A 59 13.25 26.43 7.10
CA ARG A 59 13.82 25.49 6.13
C ARG A 59 14.53 24.35 6.85
N SER A 60 14.49 23.16 6.24
CA SER A 60 15.25 21.96 6.66
C SER A 60 15.02 21.47 8.09
N THR A 61 13.78 21.51 8.58
CA THR A 61 13.43 20.91 9.89
C THR A 61 12.83 19.52 9.74
N THR A 62 13.36 18.55 10.48
CA THR A 62 12.72 17.25 10.66
C THR A 62 11.57 17.40 11.66
N ILE A 63 10.35 17.06 11.24
CA ILE A 63 9.15 17.14 12.07
C ILE A 63 8.67 15.71 12.34
N ASN A 64 8.70 15.30 13.61
CA ASN A 64 8.17 14.01 14.04
C ASN A 64 6.81 14.24 14.69
N GLN A 65 5.75 13.66 14.13
CA GLN A 65 4.39 13.76 14.66
C GLN A 65 3.78 12.38 14.79
N MET A 66 3.11 12.15 15.92
CA MET A 66 2.32 10.94 16.17
C MET A 66 0.85 11.34 16.13
N ILE A 67 0.11 10.75 15.19
CA ILE A 67 -1.32 11.02 15.02
C ILE A 67 -2.09 10.36 16.15
N LYS A 68 -2.84 11.15 16.90
CA LYS A 68 -3.72 10.66 17.98
C LYS A 68 -5.19 10.83 17.61
N PRO A 69 -6.09 10.05 18.22
CA PRO A 69 -7.54 10.25 18.04
C PRO A 69 -8.02 11.66 18.42
N SER A 70 -7.33 12.32 19.37
CA SER A 70 -7.60 13.71 19.78
C SER A 70 -7.34 14.74 18.67
N ASP A 71 -6.53 14.38 17.67
CA ASP A 71 -6.13 15.27 16.59
C ASP A 71 -7.19 15.31 15.48
N ARG A 72 -8.22 14.46 15.55
CA ARG A 72 -9.33 14.40 14.60
C ARG A 72 -10.11 15.71 14.62
N CYS A 73 -10.21 16.35 13.46
CA CYS A 73 -11.10 17.47 13.26
C CYS A 73 -12.53 16.94 13.19
N LYS A 74 -13.41 17.46 14.05
CA LYS A 74 -14.81 17.03 14.06
C LYS A 74 -15.58 17.71 12.93
N HIS A 75 -16.57 17.00 12.37
CA HIS A 75 -17.51 17.64 11.46
C HIS A 75 -18.43 18.61 12.23
N ILE A 76 -18.89 19.67 11.57
CA ILE A 76 -19.76 20.68 12.18
C ILE A 76 -21.03 20.06 12.79
N ASN A 77 -21.54 18.99 12.17
CA ASN A 77 -22.71 18.26 12.67
C ASN A 77 -22.47 17.55 14.01
N GLU A 78 -21.21 17.24 14.35
CA GLU A 78 -20.85 16.61 15.62
C GLU A 78 -20.67 17.64 16.75
N THR A 79 -20.63 18.93 16.41
CA THR A 79 -20.23 20.01 17.35
C THR A 79 -21.32 21.05 17.57
N PHE A 80 -22.16 21.32 16.58
CA PHE A 80 -23.23 22.30 16.67
C PHE A 80 -24.59 21.67 16.97
N ASN A 81 -25.46 22.47 17.57
CA ASN A 81 -26.88 22.14 17.67
C ASN A 81 -27.55 22.16 16.28
N ASP A 82 -28.53 21.29 16.08
CA ASP A 82 -29.30 21.17 14.83
C ASP A 82 -29.92 22.48 14.34
N SER A 83 -30.30 23.38 15.27
CA SER A 83 -30.86 24.69 14.94
C SER A 83 -29.86 25.58 14.21
N ILE A 84 -28.57 25.52 14.56
CA ILE A 84 -27.51 26.32 13.94
C ILE A 84 -27.08 25.70 12.61
N ILE A 85 -27.04 24.38 12.51
CA ILE A 85 -26.65 23.66 11.29
C ILE A 85 -27.61 23.99 10.14
N LYS A 86 -28.91 24.12 10.44
CA LYS A 86 -29.97 24.46 9.48
C LYS A 86 -29.96 25.92 9.01
N LEU A 87 -29.15 26.80 9.62
CA LEU A 87 -29.03 28.18 9.18
C LEU A 87 -28.27 28.27 7.85
N ASP A 88 -28.58 29.32 7.09
CA ASP A 88 -27.78 29.70 5.94
C ASP A 88 -26.31 29.99 6.34
N LEU A 89 -25.38 29.69 5.42
CA LEU A 89 -23.93 29.72 5.64
C LEU A 89 -23.47 31.06 6.25
N ILE A 90 -23.97 32.20 5.74
CA ILE A 90 -23.57 33.53 6.19
C ILE A 90 -23.94 33.75 7.66
N ARG A 91 -25.10 33.23 8.09
CA ARG A 91 -25.54 33.30 9.48
C ARG A 91 -24.77 32.31 10.34
N ARG A 92 -24.51 31.11 9.81
CA ARG A 92 -23.81 30.03 10.50
C ARG A 92 -22.37 30.40 10.85
N ILE A 93 -21.64 31.05 9.95
CA ILE A 93 -20.25 31.49 10.14
C ILE A 93 -20.09 32.38 11.38
N LYS A 94 -21.09 33.20 11.73
CA LYS A 94 -21.06 34.05 12.93
C LYS A 94 -20.91 33.25 14.23
N TYR A 95 -21.27 31.97 14.21
CA TYR A 95 -21.21 31.09 15.37
C TYR A 95 -19.95 30.19 15.39
N TYR A 96 -19.04 30.30 14.41
CA TYR A 96 -17.88 29.41 14.28
C TYR A 96 -16.88 29.52 15.43
N HIS A 97 -16.92 30.62 16.19
CA HIS A 97 -16.09 30.76 17.38
C HIS A 97 -16.63 29.97 18.59
N LEU A 98 -17.94 29.66 18.65
CA LEU A 98 -18.55 29.02 19.83
C LEU A 98 -17.96 27.64 20.18
N PRO A 99 -17.73 26.70 19.23
CA PRO A 99 -17.17 25.40 19.55
C PRO A 99 -15.78 25.49 20.17
N CYS A 100 -14.96 26.44 19.71
CA CYS A 100 -13.62 26.68 20.25
C CYS A 100 -13.68 27.25 21.67
N GLN A 101 -14.69 28.06 22.00
CA GLN A 101 -14.85 28.68 23.32
C GLN A 101 -15.39 27.72 24.38
N MET A 102 -16.04 26.63 23.95
CA MET A 102 -16.66 25.67 24.86
C MET A 102 -15.59 24.82 25.57
N SER A 103 -15.37 25.11 26.85
CA SER A 103 -14.23 24.60 27.65
C SER A 103 -14.17 23.08 27.79
N SER A 104 -15.26 22.37 27.53
CA SER A 104 -15.34 20.90 27.65
C SER A 104 -14.72 20.14 26.48
N SER A 105 -14.47 20.79 25.33
CA SER A 105 -14.19 20.07 24.09
C SER A 105 -12.71 20.00 23.70
N ASN A 106 -11.84 20.84 24.27
CA ASN A 106 -10.44 21.02 23.88
C ASN A 106 -10.18 20.91 22.36
N LEU A 107 -11.14 21.38 21.56
CA LEU A 107 -11.20 21.14 20.13
C LEU A 107 -10.07 21.88 19.41
N SER A 108 -9.21 21.17 18.68
CA SER A 108 -8.11 21.76 17.92
C SER A 108 -8.56 22.28 16.56
N CYS A 109 -9.48 21.57 15.90
CA CYS A 109 -10.00 21.89 14.58
C CYS A 109 -11.40 21.29 14.36
N PHE A 110 -12.11 21.87 13.39
CA PHE A 110 -13.37 21.33 12.88
C PHE A 110 -13.54 21.72 11.41
N TYR A 111 -14.50 21.12 10.73
CA TYR A 111 -14.79 21.43 9.32
C TYR A 111 -16.28 21.35 9.02
N ASP A 112 -16.71 22.09 8.01
CA ASP A 112 -18.03 21.94 7.39
C ASP A 112 -17.87 21.47 5.93
N ASN A 113 -18.87 21.69 5.08
CA ASN A 113 -18.81 21.26 3.68
C ASN A 113 -17.90 22.14 2.79
N ILE A 114 -17.47 23.32 3.26
CA ILE A 114 -16.80 24.36 2.45
C ILE A 114 -15.52 24.87 3.12
N HIS A 115 -15.44 24.80 4.43
CA HIS A 115 -14.41 25.41 5.26
C HIS A 115 -13.79 24.39 6.19
N LEU A 116 -12.49 24.60 6.40
CA LEU A 116 -11.75 23.95 7.45
C LEU A 116 -11.27 25.02 8.45
N CYS A 117 -11.50 24.76 9.73
CA CYS A 117 -11.32 25.72 10.81
C CYS A 117 -10.31 25.22 11.85
N LEU A 118 -9.47 26.15 12.30
CA LEU A 118 -8.50 25.97 13.39
C LEU A 118 -8.96 26.74 14.62
N CYS A 119 -8.95 26.10 15.78
CA CYS A 119 -9.16 26.77 17.06
C CYS A 119 -7.82 27.20 17.65
N TYR A 120 -7.65 28.50 17.90
CA TYR A 120 -6.43 29.05 18.48
C TYR A 120 -6.74 30.02 19.62
N ASP A 121 -5.81 30.15 20.55
CA ASP A 121 -5.95 31.05 21.69
C ASP A 121 -5.53 32.46 21.30
N TYR A 122 -6.43 33.42 21.48
CA TYR A 122 -6.19 34.84 21.27
C TYR A 122 -6.51 35.60 22.57
N TYR A 123 -5.46 35.97 23.29
CA TYR A 123 -5.54 36.53 24.65
C TYR A 123 -6.33 35.63 25.61
N LYS A 124 -7.57 36.01 25.96
CA LYS A 124 -8.45 35.29 26.91
C LYS A 124 -9.60 34.56 26.21
N GLN A 125 -9.63 34.56 24.89
CA GLN A 125 -10.69 33.95 24.10
C GLN A 125 -10.09 32.99 23.10
N ARG A 126 -10.72 31.83 22.96
CA ARG A 126 -10.36 30.87 21.92
C ARG A 126 -11.21 31.15 20.70
N LEU A 127 -10.57 31.46 19.59
CA LEU A 127 -11.23 31.85 18.35
C LEU A 127 -11.04 30.77 17.28
N ALA A 128 -11.92 30.81 16.29
CA ALA A 128 -11.84 29.95 15.11
C ALA A 128 -11.29 30.75 13.94
N ASN A 129 -10.26 30.25 13.28
CA ASN A 129 -9.76 30.77 12.01
C ASN A 129 -10.08 29.76 10.92
N CYS A 130 -10.92 30.15 9.96
CA CYS A 130 -11.44 29.27 8.93
C CYS A 130 -10.99 29.74 7.55
N PHE A 131 -10.71 28.77 6.69
CA PHE A 131 -10.40 29.01 5.30
C PHE A 131 -11.17 28.05 4.41
N GLU A 132 -11.44 28.48 3.19
CA GLU A 132 -12.11 27.66 2.19
C GLU A 132 -11.27 26.42 1.86
N PHE A 133 -11.90 25.26 1.89
CA PHE A 133 -11.27 23.97 1.64
C PHE A 133 -12.20 23.11 0.79
N ASN A 134 -11.80 22.88 -0.46
CA ASN A 134 -12.56 21.98 -1.32
C ASN A 134 -12.31 20.52 -0.92
N HIS A 135 -13.29 19.92 -0.23
CA HIS A 135 -13.30 18.53 0.24
C HIS A 135 -13.49 17.50 -0.89
N ASP A 136 -13.97 17.94 -2.05
CA ASP A 136 -14.28 17.13 -3.24
C ASP A 136 -13.31 17.40 -4.39
N MET A 137 -12.13 17.91 -4.10
CA MET A 137 -11.15 18.17 -5.16
C MET A 137 -10.70 16.86 -5.79
N ILE A 138 -11.09 16.68 -7.04
CA ILE A 138 -10.64 15.57 -7.89
C ILE A 138 -9.39 16.03 -8.63
N PHE A 139 -8.36 15.18 -8.59
CA PHE A 139 -7.13 15.38 -9.33
C PHE A 139 -7.16 14.45 -10.55
N ASP A 140 -7.63 14.94 -11.70
CA ASP A 140 -7.72 14.15 -12.94
C ASP A 140 -6.42 14.19 -13.78
N CYS A 141 -5.32 14.66 -13.18
CA CYS A 141 -4.04 14.85 -13.85
C CYS A 141 -4.14 15.69 -15.13
N SER A 142 -5.03 16.70 -15.13
CA SER A 142 -5.29 17.56 -16.30
C SER A 142 -5.70 16.77 -17.55
N GLY A 143 -6.36 15.63 -17.36
CA GLY A 143 -6.76 14.71 -18.43
C GLY A 143 -5.64 13.80 -18.96
N GLN A 144 -4.40 13.94 -18.46
CA GLN A 144 -3.27 13.07 -18.80
C GLN A 144 -3.11 11.97 -17.75
N ASN A 145 -4.13 11.11 -17.66
CA ASN A 145 -4.09 9.98 -16.74
C ASN A 145 -3.15 8.89 -17.29
N GLU A 146 -1.91 8.84 -16.78
CA GLU A 146 -0.97 7.74 -17.08
C GLU A 146 -1.31 6.43 -16.34
N CYS A 147 -2.29 6.46 -15.43
CA CYS A 147 -2.69 5.28 -14.68
C CYS A 147 -3.49 4.31 -15.57
N GLN A 148 -3.00 3.08 -15.66
CA GLN A 148 -3.60 2.00 -16.42
C GLN A 148 -4.68 1.28 -15.60
N ASN A 149 -5.44 0.39 -16.26
CA ASN A 149 -6.37 -0.54 -15.61
C ASN A 149 -7.42 0.09 -14.68
N GLY A 150 -7.89 1.29 -15.02
CA GLY A 150 -8.87 2.02 -14.19
C GLY A 150 -8.27 2.63 -12.91
N GLY A 151 -6.95 2.77 -12.85
CA GLY A 151 -6.26 3.51 -11.79
C GLY A 151 -6.72 4.96 -11.72
N LYS A 152 -6.94 5.45 -10.50
CA LYS A 152 -7.26 6.85 -10.25
C LYS A 152 -5.97 7.66 -10.12
N CYS A 153 -5.82 8.67 -10.95
CA CYS A 153 -4.69 9.58 -10.83
C CYS A 153 -4.86 10.52 -9.64
N PHE A 154 -3.74 10.89 -9.04
CA PHE A 154 -3.66 11.92 -8.03
C PHE A 154 -2.42 12.78 -8.31
N GLN A 155 -2.52 14.09 -8.12
CA GLN A 155 -1.41 15.02 -8.37
C GLN A 155 -1.16 15.92 -7.17
N ASP A 156 0.02 16.53 -7.11
CA ASP A 156 0.44 17.38 -6.01
C ASP A 156 -0.25 18.76 -5.98
N THR A 157 -0.44 19.35 -7.17
CA THR A 157 -1.07 20.66 -7.33
C THR A 157 -1.94 20.73 -8.59
N PRO A 158 -3.02 21.53 -8.59
CA PRO A 158 -3.90 21.67 -9.76
C PRO A 158 -3.20 22.31 -10.97
N HIS A 159 -2.24 23.20 -10.72
CA HIS A 159 -1.57 23.96 -11.76
C HIS A 159 -0.10 23.54 -11.84
N CYS A 160 0.34 23.07 -13.01
CA CYS A 160 1.69 22.56 -13.27
C CYS A 160 2.14 21.49 -12.24
N PRO A 161 1.49 20.31 -12.23
CA PRO A 161 1.82 19.24 -11.29
C PRO A 161 3.26 18.77 -11.51
N THR A 162 4.01 18.60 -10.41
CA THR A 162 5.39 18.09 -10.47
C THR A 162 5.49 16.62 -10.07
N ARG A 163 4.44 16.10 -9.41
CA ARG A 163 4.35 14.71 -8.99
C ARG A 163 2.92 14.22 -9.18
N SER A 164 2.80 13.03 -9.77
CA SER A 164 1.56 12.28 -9.85
C SER A 164 1.75 10.87 -9.29
N ILE A 165 0.68 10.28 -8.81
CA ILE A 165 0.64 8.90 -8.31
C ILE A 165 -0.67 8.25 -8.70
N CYS A 166 -0.61 6.96 -8.99
CA CYS A 166 -1.77 6.15 -9.33
C CYS A 166 -2.27 5.38 -8.12
N LEU A 167 -3.54 5.57 -7.77
CA LEU A 167 -4.25 4.71 -6.84
C LEU A 167 -4.86 3.55 -7.63
N CYS A 168 -4.33 2.35 -7.39
CA CYS A 168 -4.73 1.17 -8.13
C CYS A 168 -6.02 0.57 -7.56
N PRO A 169 -6.93 0.10 -8.43
CA PRO A 169 -8.04 -0.73 -8.00
C PRO A 169 -7.52 -2.06 -7.43
N SER A 170 -8.37 -2.75 -6.67
CA SER A 170 -8.09 -4.08 -6.15
C SER A 170 -7.55 -4.99 -7.25
N CYS A 171 -6.55 -5.81 -6.95
CA CYS A 171 -5.89 -6.73 -7.88
C CYS A 171 -4.97 -6.08 -8.92
N PHE A 172 -4.68 -4.77 -8.82
CA PHE A 172 -3.69 -4.09 -9.66
C PHE A 172 -2.63 -3.40 -8.83
N PHE A 173 -1.40 -3.36 -9.32
CA PHE A 173 -0.25 -2.78 -8.61
C PHE A 173 0.82 -2.27 -9.59
N GLY A 174 1.84 -1.60 -9.04
CA GLY A 174 2.87 -0.89 -9.80
C GLY A 174 2.63 0.62 -9.86
N ALA A 175 3.64 1.36 -10.31
CA ALA A 175 3.62 2.84 -10.31
C ALA A 175 2.47 3.44 -11.13
N GLN A 176 2.04 2.75 -12.19
CA GLN A 176 0.95 3.13 -13.08
C GLN A 176 -0.23 2.14 -13.00
N CYS A 177 -0.29 1.28 -11.98
CA CYS A 177 -1.27 0.18 -11.92
C CYS A 177 -1.20 -0.79 -13.11
N GLN A 178 -0.03 -0.88 -13.74
CA GLN A 178 0.19 -1.64 -14.97
C GLN A 178 0.15 -3.15 -14.77
N PHE A 179 0.42 -3.63 -13.55
CA PHE A 179 0.44 -5.05 -13.25
C PHE A 179 -0.91 -5.48 -12.71
N SER A 180 -1.42 -6.60 -13.23
CA SER A 180 -2.63 -7.23 -12.73
C SER A 180 -2.30 -8.55 -12.06
N THR A 181 -2.99 -8.87 -10.97
CA THR A 181 -2.96 -10.20 -10.37
C THR A 181 -3.87 -11.19 -11.11
N SER A 182 -4.63 -10.78 -12.14
CA SER A 182 -5.56 -11.66 -12.87
C SER A 182 -4.88 -12.64 -13.84
N GLY A 183 -3.66 -12.32 -14.30
CA GLY A 183 -2.85 -13.15 -15.20
C GLY A 183 -1.63 -13.80 -14.54
N PHE A 184 -1.34 -13.45 -13.28
CA PHE A 184 -0.43 -14.24 -12.48
C PHE A 184 -1.15 -15.56 -12.20
N GLY A 185 -0.73 -16.63 -12.88
CA GLY A 185 -0.96 -17.97 -12.35
C GLY A 185 -0.24 -18.04 -11.01
N LEU A 186 -0.94 -17.62 -9.95
CA LEU A 186 -0.62 -17.68 -8.52
C LEU A 186 0.80 -18.20 -8.27
N SER A 187 1.80 -17.40 -8.64
CA SER A 187 3.18 -17.83 -8.45
C SER A 187 3.43 -17.77 -6.96
N LEU A 188 4.10 -18.79 -6.44
CA LEU A 188 4.46 -18.86 -5.03
C LEU A 188 5.15 -17.55 -4.59
N ASP A 189 5.90 -16.93 -5.50
CA ASP A 189 6.61 -15.66 -5.26
C ASP A 189 5.68 -14.47 -5.02
N ALA A 190 4.57 -14.39 -5.76
CA ALA A 190 3.60 -13.32 -5.61
C ALA A 190 2.77 -13.47 -4.33
N ILE A 191 2.43 -14.70 -3.95
CA ILE A 191 1.61 -14.98 -2.75
C ILE A 191 2.47 -14.92 -1.49
N LEU A 192 3.61 -15.62 -1.50
CA LEU A 192 4.41 -15.85 -0.30
C LEU A 192 5.45 -14.75 -0.10
N GLY A 193 5.98 -14.17 -1.19
CA GLY A 193 7.09 -13.21 -1.13
C GLY A 193 6.76 -11.97 -0.29
N TYR A 194 5.55 -11.44 -0.38
CA TYR A 194 5.13 -10.25 0.39
C TYR A 194 4.95 -10.54 1.89
N HIS A 195 4.70 -11.79 2.25
CA HIS A 195 4.49 -12.19 3.63
C HIS A 195 5.78 -12.61 4.35
N ILE A 196 6.88 -12.83 3.63
CA ILE A 196 8.18 -13.17 4.24
C ILE A 196 8.88 -11.90 4.70
N ILE A 197 9.18 -11.83 5.99
CA ILE A 197 9.82 -10.66 6.60
C ILE A 197 11.35 -10.81 6.51
N PRO A 198 12.08 -9.79 6.04
CA PRO A 198 13.54 -9.85 5.98
C PRO A 198 14.17 -9.87 7.38
N ASN A 199 15.35 -10.47 7.52
CA ASN A 199 16.15 -10.54 8.76
C ASN A 199 15.48 -11.25 9.96
N LEU A 200 14.36 -11.93 9.76
CA LEU A 200 13.76 -12.81 10.77
C LEU A 200 14.00 -14.28 10.42
N SER A 201 14.36 -15.08 11.43
CA SER A 201 14.51 -16.53 11.23
C SER A 201 13.15 -17.19 10.99
N ILE A 202 13.16 -18.35 10.33
CA ILE A 202 11.95 -19.08 9.89
C ILE A 202 10.92 -19.28 11.01
N LYS A 203 11.35 -19.46 12.26
CA LYS A 203 10.47 -19.70 13.41
C LYS A 203 9.63 -18.47 13.82
N TYR A 204 10.08 -17.27 13.49
CA TYR A 204 9.43 -16.01 13.84
C TYR A 204 8.73 -15.35 12.65
N GLN A 205 8.69 -16.03 11.50
CA GLN A 205 7.92 -15.60 10.34
C GLN A 205 6.41 -15.68 10.65
N PRO A 206 5.56 -14.91 9.94
CA PRO A 206 4.12 -14.92 10.17
C PRO A 206 3.52 -16.30 9.88
N ILE A 207 2.41 -16.61 10.56
CA ILE A 207 1.74 -17.92 10.52
C ILE A 207 1.43 -18.38 9.09
N ILE A 208 1.06 -17.44 8.21
CA ILE A 208 0.78 -17.70 6.78
C ILE A 208 2.00 -18.32 6.08
N VAL A 209 3.20 -17.80 6.35
CA VAL A 209 4.44 -18.31 5.77
C VAL A 209 4.74 -19.71 6.29
N ILE A 210 4.60 -19.92 7.60
CA ILE A 210 4.87 -21.23 8.23
C ILE A 210 3.94 -22.31 7.68
N ILE A 211 2.63 -22.05 7.59
CA ILE A 211 1.65 -23.00 7.04
C ILE A 211 1.97 -23.31 5.58
N SER A 212 2.26 -22.28 4.77
CA SER A 212 2.59 -22.46 3.36
C SER A 212 3.86 -23.30 3.17
N LEU A 213 4.89 -23.08 3.99
CA LEU A 213 6.12 -23.89 3.97
C LEU A 213 5.88 -25.36 4.36
N ILE A 214 5.03 -25.62 5.35
CA ILE A 214 4.68 -26.99 5.73
C ILE A 214 3.97 -27.69 4.57
N LEU A 215 2.99 -27.02 3.95
CA LEU A 215 2.26 -27.57 2.81
C LEU A 215 3.18 -27.84 1.62
N THR A 216 4.07 -26.92 1.25
CA THR A 216 4.99 -27.13 0.13
C THR A 216 5.95 -28.30 0.39
N ILE A 217 6.45 -28.47 1.61
CA ILE A 217 7.28 -29.62 1.99
C ILE A 217 6.50 -30.93 1.83
N ILE A 218 5.23 -30.99 2.28
CA ILE A 218 4.38 -32.18 2.12
C ILE A 218 4.16 -32.50 0.64
N PHE A 219 3.85 -31.50 -0.19
CA PHE A 219 3.69 -31.68 -1.64
C PHE A 219 4.96 -32.20 -2.30
N ILE A 220 6.13 -31.67 -1.92
CA ILE A 220 7.43 -32.14 -2.42
C ILE A 220 7.66 -33.60 -2.07
N ILE A 221 7.48 -33.99 -0.81
CA ILE A 221 7.68 -35.37 -0.36
C ILE A 221 6.73 -36.33 -1.08
N ALA A 222 5.44 -36.00 -1.16
CA ALA A 222 4.45 -36.83 -1.84
C ALA A 222 4.76 -36.99 -3.34
N GLY A 223 5.14 -35.90 -4.01
CA GLY A 223 5.53 -35.92 -5.43
C GLY A 223 6.77 -36.77 -5.68
N PHE A 224 7.79 -36.68 -4.81
CA PHE A 224 8.98 -37.51 -4.90
C PHE A 224 8.69 -39.00 -4.71
N ILE A 225 7.90 -39.36 -3.69
CA ILE A 225 7.52 -40.76 -3.45
C ILE A 225 6.79 -41.32 -4.67
N ASN A 226 5.82 -40.57 -5.21
CA ASN A 226 5.06 -40.99 -6.38
C ASN A 226 5.96 -41.14 -7.63
N GLY A 227 6.83 -40.16 -7.89
CA GLY A 227 7.76 -40.19 -9.02
C GLY A 227 8.73 -41.37 -8.95
N ILE A 228 9.30 -41.68 -7.78
CA ILE A 228 10.19 -42.82 -7.58
C ILE A 228 9.45 -44.15 -7.76
N LEU A 229 8.24 -44.30 -7.17
CA LEU A 229 7.43 -45.51 -7.32
C LEU A 229 7.04 -45.73 -8.79
N ALA A 230 6.61 -44.68 -9.49
CA ALA A 230 6.31 -44.74 -10.91
C ALA A 230 7.55 -45.15 -11.72
N MET A 231 8.70 -44.53 -11.46
CA MET A 231 9.94 -44.85 -12.15
C MET A 231 10.35 -46.31 -11.94
N ILE A 232 10.28 -46.84 -10.71
CA ILE A 232 10.55 -48.26 -10.43
C ILE A 232 9.60 -49.17 -11.20
N THR A 233 8.30 -48.83 -11.21
CA THR A 233 7.24 -49.63 -11.85
C THR A 233 7.43 -49.70 -13.36
N PHE A 234 7.72 -48.57 -14.00
CA PHE A 234 7.88 -48.48 -15.46
C PHE A 234 9.29 -48.82 -15.97
N ASN A 235 10.25 -49.05 -15.07
CA ASN A 235 11.58 -49.57 -15.43
C ASN A 235 11.57 -51.09 -15.75
N ASN A 236 10.45 -51.78 -15.55
CA ASN A 236 10.33 -53.19 -15.89
C ASN A 236 10.29 -53.38 -17.42
N LYS A 237 11.12 -54.29 -17.94
CA LYS A 237 11.24 -54.57 -19.38
C LYS A 237 9.90 -54.94 -20.04
N ILE A 238 9.08 -55.73 -19.35
CA ILE A 238 7.78 -56.20 -19.86
C ILE A 238 6.83 -55.03 -20.14
N VAL A 239 6.87 -53.99 -19.31
CA VAL A 239 5.97 -52.83 -19.42
C VAL A 239 6.48 -51.85 -20.49
N ARG A 240 7.79 -51.87 -20.76
CA ARG A 240 8.46 -50.97 -21.72
C ARG A 240 8.38 -51.45 -23.17
N ASP A 241 7.89 -52.67 -23.40
CA ASP A 241 7.64 -53.22 -24.74
C ASP A 241 6.41 -52.60 -25.42
N VAL A 242 5.58 -51.88 -24.67
CA VAL A 242 4.43 -51.12 -25.19
C VAL A 242 4.79 -49.64 -25.22
N ASP A 243 4.50 -48.95 -26.33
CA ASP A 243 4.82 -47.52 -26.51
C ASP A 243 4.27 -46.62 -25.39
N SER A 244 3.14 -47.00 -24.78
CA SER A 244 2.58 -46.31 -23.60
C SER A 244 3.45 -46.41 -22.35
N GLY A 245 4.20 -47.50 -22.18
CA GLY A 245 5.14 -47.68 -21.06
C GLY A 245 6.37 -46.79 -21.17
N LEU A 246 6.88 -46.56 -22.38
CA LEU A 246 7.96 -45.59 -22.64
C LEU A 246 7.52 -44.15 -22.34
N TYR A 247 6.30 -43.79 -22.72
CA TYR A 247 5.72 -42.49 -22.39
C TYR A 247 5.61 -42.27 -20.88
N LEU A 248 5.03 -43.23 -20.15
CA LEU A 248 4.88 -43.14 -18.68
C LEU A 248 6.22 -43.13 -17.95
N PHE A 249 7.23 -43.83 -18.47
CA PHE A 249 8.59 -43.75 -17.96
C PHE A 249 9.19 -42.35 -18.15
N SER A 250 9.06 -41.77 -19.35
CA SER A 250 9.50 -40.39 -19.62
C SER A 250 8.79 -39.39 -18.71
N LEU A 251 7.49 -39.56 -18.50
CA LEU A 251 6.66 -38.73 -17.61
C LEU A 251 7.12 -38.85 -16.13
N SER A 252 7.56 -40.03 -15.69
CA SER A 252 8.10 -40.20 -14.34
C SER A 252 9.42 -39.44 -14.13
N ILE A 253 10.23 -39.28 -15.18
CA ILE A 253 11.48 -38.52 -15.13
C ILE A 253 11.20 -37.02 -15.13
N THR A 254 10.30 -36.54 -15.99
CA THR A 254 9.92 -35.12 -16.05
C THR A 254 9.26 -34.67 -14.74
N THR A 255 8.36 -35.46 -14.16
CA THR A 255 7.74 -35.16 -12.87
C THR A 255 8.75 -35.08 -11.73
N LEU A 256 9.73 -36.00 -11.65
CA LEU A 256 10.82 -35.90 -10.67
C LEU A 256 11.65 -34.62 -10.86
N PHE A 257 11.93 -34.25 -12.10
CA PHE A 257 12.66 -33.02 -12.42
C PHE A 257 11.88 -31.76 -12.03
N ILE A 258 10.56 -31.72 -12.26
CA ILE A 258 9.68 -30.64 -11.84
C ILE A 258 9.69 -30.49 -10.32
N MET A 259 9.62 -31.59 -9.56
CA MET A 259 9.65 -31.52 -8.08
C MET A 259 10.99 -30.96 -7.56
N ILE A 260 12.12 -31.30 -8.21
CA ILE A 260 13.43 -30.74 -7.88
C ILE A 260 13.47 -29.24 -8.16
N LEU A 261 13.05 -28.80 -9.36
CA LEU A 261 13.05 -27.39 -9.74
C LEU A 261 12.13 -26.55 -8.86
N PHE A 262 10.92 -27.07 -8.56
CA PHE A 262 9.97 -26.40 -7.67
C PHE A 262 10.54 -26.26 -6.25
N GLY A 263 11.18 -27.30 -5.71
CA GLY A 263 11.85 -27.24 -4.42
C GLY A 263 12.97 -26.20 -4.40
N LEU A 264 13.86 -26.21 -5.41
CA LEU A 264 14.94 -25.24 -5.54
C LEU A 264 14.41 -23.80 -5.60
N LYS A 265 13.36 -23.56 -6.40
CA LYS A 265 12.71 -22.25 -6.50
C LYS A 265 12.19 -21.77 -5.13
N CYS A 266 11.48 -22.64 -4.39
CA CYS A 266 10.98 -22.32 -3.04
C CYS A 266 12.12 -21.94 -2.07
N TRP A 267 13.20 -22.71 -2.07
CA TRP A 267 14.36 -22.44 -1.19
C TRP A 267 15.04 -21.13 -1.54
N ILE A 268 15.28 -20.86 -2.83
CA ILE A 268 15.89 -19.61 -3.31
C ILE A 268 15.02 -18.40 -2.92
N LEU A 269 13.70 -18.51 -3.05
CA LEU A 269 12.78 -17.46 -2.61
C LEU A 269 12.95 -17.14 -1.12
N ILE A 270 12.97 -18.15 -0.24
CA ILE A 270 13.12 -17.94 1.21
C ILE A 270 14.47 -17.28 1.51
N PHE A 271 15.56 -17.79 0.94
CA PHE A 271 16.90 -17.24 1.16
C PHE A 271 17.05 -15.82 0.63
N SER A 272 16.43 -15.51 -0.50
CA SER A 272 16.38 -14.17 -1.07
C SER A 272 15.63 -13.20 -0.17
N GLN A 273 14.42 -13.57 0.28
CA GLN A 273 13.58 -12.69 1.12
C GLN A 273 14.14 -12.51 2.52
N MET A 274 14.83 -13.51 3.07
CA MET A 274 15.57 -13.39 4.34
C MET A 274 16.88 -12.62 4.20
N THR A 275 17.19 -12.07 3.01
CA THR A 275 18.41 -11.30 2.71
C THR A 275 19.72 -12.04 2.96
N ILE A 276 19.68 -13.38 3.01
CA ILE A 276 20.86 -14.23 3.21
C ILE A 276 21.74 -14.25 1.95
N VAL A 277 21.13 -14.17 0.76
CA VAL A 277 21.82 -14.10 -0.53
C VAL A 277 21.65 -12.69 -1.13
N PRO A 278 22.64 -11.80 -0.98
CA PRO A 278 22.52 -10.41 -1.45
C PRO A 278 22.84 -10.22 -2.95
N ASN A 279 23.33 -11.26 -3.64
CA ASN A 279 23.82 -11.12 -5.00
C ASN A 279 22.68 -10.97 -6.02
N ARG A 280 22.45 -9.73 -6.46
CA ARG A 280 21.38 -9.36 -7.42
C ARG A 280 21.52 -10.06 -8.78
N ILE A 281 22.76 -10.29 -9.25
CA ILE A 281 23.00 -10.93 -10.55
C ILE A 281 22.56 -12.39 -10.48
N PHE A 282 22.91 -13.08 -9.39
CA PHE A 282 22.48 -14.45 -9.15
C PHE A 282 20.96 -14.57 -9.09
N LEU A 283 20.29 -13.70 -8.33
CA LEU A 283 18.82 -13.70 -8.21
C LEU A 283 18.12 -13.47 -9.55
N ASN A 284 18.63 -12.56 -10.39
CA ASN A 284 18.05 -12.28 -11.69
C ASN A 284 18.18 -13.48 -12.67
N ILE A 285 19.37 -14.10 -12.71
CA ILE A 285 19.60 -15.29 -13.54
C ILE A 285 18.70 -16.44 -13.10
N GLN A 286 18.56 -16.68 -11.79
CA GLN A 286 17.70 -17.73 -11.25
C GLN A 286 16.22 -17.48 -11.56
N CYS A 287 15.75 -16.23 -11.44
CA CYS A 287 14.36 -15.85 -11.72
C CYS A 287 13.96 -16.18 -13.17
N ILE A 288 14.82 -15.82 -14.14
CA ILE A 288 14.52 -16.07 -15.56
C ILE A 288 14.67 -17.56 -15.89
N SER A 289 15.73 -18.20 -15.41
CA SER A 289 16.07 -19.57 -15.77
C SER A 289 15.11 -20.61 -15.17
N LEU A 290 14.83 -20.53 -13.87
CA LEU A 290 13.99 -21.53 -13.19
C LEU A 290 12.54 -21.47 -13.66
N ASP A 291 12.00 -20.28 -13.88
CA ASP A 291 10.62 -20.13 -14.34
C ASP A 291 10.44 -20.65 -15.75
N PHE A 292 11.40 -20.37 -16.63
CA PHE A 292 11.42 -20.90 -17.98
C PHE A 292 11.50 -22.43 -18.01
N LEU A 293 12.38 -23.02 -17.19
CA LEU A 293 12.54 -24.48 -17.10
C LEU A 293 11.30 -25.16 -16.52
N LEU A 294 10.74 -24.61 -15.43
CA LEU A 294 9.50 -25.13 -14.83
C LEU A 294 8.34 -25.09 -15.80
N GLN A 295 8.13 -23.98 -16.51
CA GLN A 295 7.07 -23.87 -17.50
C GLN A 295 7.25 -24.84 -18.67
N SER A 296 8.50 -25.00 -19.15
CA SER A 296 8.80 -25.93 -20.23
C SER A 296 8.52 -27.38 -19.82
N CYS A 297 8.91 -27.78 -18.61
CA CYS A 297 8.64 -29.13 -18.10
C CYS A 297 7.15 -29.38 -17.85
N LEU A 298 6.41 -28.41 -17.30
CA LEU A 298 4.96 -28.52 -17.09
C LEU A 298 4.20 -28.65 -18.42
N ASN A 299 4.64 -27.95 -19.46
CA ASN A 299 4.06 -28.07 -20.80
C ASN A 299 4.37 -29.42 -21.47
N MET A 300 5.44 -30.12 -21.06
CA MET A 300 5.75 -31.47 -21.55
C MET A 300 4.92 -32.55 -20.86
N ASP A 301 4.41 -32.28 -19.65
CA ASP A 301 3.56 -33.19 -18.89
C ASP A 301 2.06 -33.08 -19.26
N GLN A 302 1.65 -32.02 -20.00
CA GLN A 302 0.29 -31.77 -20.49
C GLN A 302 0.08 -32.35 -21.90
#